data_AF-A0A177N2D3-F1
#
_entry.id   AF-A0A177N2D3-F1
#
_cell.length_a   1.000
_cell.length_b   1.000
_cell.length_c   1.000
_cell.angle_alpha   90.00
_cell.angle_beta   90.00
_cell.angle_gamma   90.00
#
_symmetry.space_group_name_H-M   'P 1'
#
loop_
_entity.id
_entity.type
_entity.pdbx_description
1 polymer ?
#
loop_
_entity_poly.entity_id
_entity_poly.type
_entity_poly.pdbx_seq_one_letter_code
_entity_poly.pdbx_strand_id
1 'polypeptide(L)'
;MKAEDQEFVESMVIQLDESIRRLVDEERRLKLKLGEDRVAELSEYWHKQMPESEEETFKRSMDHADRKLTWIWLRLERLHQTRANAGHVLMKQKSID
;
A
#
# COMPACT_ATOMS: atom_id res chain seq x y z
N MET A 1 0.42 26.11 -14.41
CA MET A 1 -0.68 25.45 -13.68
C MET A 1 -1.42 26.54 -12.93
N LYS A 2 -2.77 26.53 -12.89
CA LYS A 2 -3.52 27.60 -12.21
C LYS A 2 -3.46 27.39 -10.68
N ALA A 3 -3.71 28.44 -9.90
CA ALA A 3 -3.76 28.32 -8.42
C ALA A 3 -4.73 27.23 -7.95
N GLU A 4 -5.87 27.10 -8.64
CA GLU A 4 -6.89 26.07 -8.41
C GLU A 4 -6.34 24.63 -8.56
N ASP A 5 -5.45 24.41 -9.53
CA ASP A 5 -4.84 23.10 -9.75
C ASP A 5 -3.84 22.76 -8.62
N GLN A 6 -3.18 23.76 -8.03
CA GLN A 6 -2.25 23.57 -6.91
C GLN A 6 -3.01 23.23 -5.62
N GLU A 7 -4.06 23.97 -5.30
CA GLU A 7 -4.94 23.69 -4.16
C GLU A 7 -5.56 22.28 -4.28
N PHE A 8 -5.93 21.88 -5.50
CA PHE A 8 -6.42 20.54 -5.77
C PHE A 8 -5.38 19.45 -5.46
N VAL A 9 -4.14 19.61 -5.93
CA VAL A 9 -3.06 18.63 -5.67
C VAL A 9 -2.69 18.58 -4.18
N GLU A 10 -2.68 19.71 -3.49
CA GLU A 10 -2.43 19.77 -2.04
C GLU A 10 -3.53 19.05 -1.25
N SER A 11 -4.80 19.29 -1.59
CA SER A 11 -5.95 18.59 -1.01
C SER A 11 -5.88 17.07 -1.25
N MET A 12 -5.50 16.65 -2.47
CA MET A 12 -5.27 15.24 -2.78
C MET A 12 -4.19 14.61 -1.90
N VAL A 13 -3.06 15.29 -1.69
CA VAL A 13 -1.96 14.77 -0.85
C VAL A 13 -2.45 14.53 0.59
N ILE A 14 -3.23 15.45 1.15
CA ILE A 14 -3.81 15.29 2.49
C ILE A 14 -4.71 14.05 2.57
N GLN A 15 -5.61 13.87 1.60
CA GLN A 15 -6.50 12.71 1.54
C GLN A 15 -5.76 11.38 1.37
N LEU A 16 -4.68 11.38 0.59
CA LEU A 16 -3.80 10.22 0.43
C LEU A 16 -3.12 9.87 1.75
N ASP A 17 -2.60 10.85 2.49
CA ASP A 17 -1.94 10.64 3.78
C ASP A 17 -2.91 10.05 4.82
N GLU A 18 -4.14 10.53 4.88
CA GLU A 18 -5.17 9.96 5.74
C GLU A 18 -5.53 8.52 5.37
N SER A 19 -5.59 8.22 4.07
CA SER A 19 -5.88 6.88 3.57
C SER A 19 -4.74 5.91 3.91
N ILE A 20 -3.49 6.35 3.74
CA ILE A 20 -2.30 5.58 4.09
C ILE A 20 -2.30 5.27 5.59
N ARG A 21 -2.55 6.27 6.45
CA ARG A 21 -2.59 6.07 7.91
C ARG A 21 -3.60 5.00 8.32
N ARG A 22 -4.83 5.07 7.79
CA ARG A 22 -5.88 4.08 8.07
C ARG A 22 -5.48 2.67 7.66
N LEU A 23 -4.85 2.51 6.50
CA LEU A 23 -4.40 1.22 5.99
C LEU A 23 -3.21 0.67 6.81
N VAL A 24 -2.27 1.51 7.23
CA VAL A 24 -1.15 1.10 8.11
C VAL A 24 -1.67 0.61 9.46
N ASP A 25 -2.65 1.29 10.04
CA ASP A 25 -3.26 0.86 11.31
C ASP A 25 -3.99 -0.48 11.14
N GLU A 26 -4.68 -0.68 10.02
CA GLU A 26 -5.34 -1.95 9.72
C GLU A 26 -4.35 -3.07 9.41
N GLU A 27 -3.27 -2.78 8.70
CA GLU A 27 -2.15 -3.71 8.45
C GLU A 27 -1.58 -4.21 9.79
N ARG A 28 -1.29 -3.29 10.72
CA ARG A 28 -0.78 -3.64 12.06
C ARG A 28 -1.74 -4.56 12.80
N ARG A 29 -3.04 -4.25 12.78
CA ARG A 29 -4.07 -5.10 13.42
C ARG A 29 -4.13 -6.49 12.80
N LEU A 30 -4.04 -6.60 11.48
CA LEU A 30 -4.05 -7.91 10.81
C LEU A 30 -2.78 -8.70 11.08
N LYS A 31 -1.59 -8.07 11.06
CA LYS A 31 -0.34 -8.74 11.41
C LYS A 31 -0.37 -9.31 12.83
N LEU A 32 -0.88 -8.54 13.80
CA LEU A 32 -1.06 -9.02 15.18
C LEU A 32 -2.05 -10.18 15.27
N LYS A 33 -3.13 -10.15 14.48
CA LYS A 33 -4.14 -11.22 14.46
C LYS A 33 -3.60 -12.53 13.85
N LEU A 34 -2.84 -12.42 12.76
CA LEU A 34 -2.34 -13.56 11.99
C LEU A 34 -1.13 -14.23 12.66
N GLY A 35 -0.35 -13.48 13.43
CA GLY A 35 0.91 -13.97 14.02
C GLY A 35 2.07 -13.90 13.02
N GLU A 36 3.29 -13.94 13.55
CA GLU A 36 4.51 -13.68 12.79
C GLU A 36 4.75 -14.72 11.69
N ASP A 37 4.54 -16.01 11.98
CA ASP A 37 4.75 -17.11 11.02
C ASP A 37 3.86 -16.94 9.78
N ARG A 38 2.56 -16.70 9.99
CA ARG A 38 1.62 -16.53 8.88
C ARG A 38 1.91 -15.26 8.08
N VAL A 39 2.35 -14.20 8.74
CA VAL A 39 2.77 -12.96 8.07
C VAL A 39 4.03 -13.18 7.23
N ALA A 40 4.96 -14.01 7.69
CA ALA A 40 6.16 -14.37 6.93
C ALA A 40 5.81 -15.13 5.65
N GLU A 41 4.97 -16.18 5.74
CA GLU A 41 4.51 -16.93 4.55
C GLU A 41 3.78 -16.02 3.55
N LEU A 42 2.90 -15.14 4.04
CA LEU A 42 2.23 -14.16 3.18
C LEU A 42 3.21 -13.21 2.52
N SER A 43 4.28 -12.81 3.22
CA SER A 43 5.32 -11.94 2.68
C SER A 43 6.12 -12.64 1.58
N GLU A 44 6.49 -13.90 1.78
CA GLU A 44 7.18 -14.71 0.76
C GLU A 44 6.31 -14.89 -0.49
N TYR A 45 5.03 -15.20 -0.30
CA TYR A 45 4.05 -15.27 -1.38
C TYR A 45 3.93 -13.92 -2.12
N TRP A 46 3.78 -12.83 -1.38
CA TRP A 46 3.64 -11.47 -1.94
C TRP A 46 4.84 -11.05 -2.79
N HIS A 47 6.05 -11.34 -2.31
CA HIS A 47 7.30 -11.02 -3.02
C HIS A 47 7.69 -12.06 -4.09
N LYS A 48 6.84 -13.07 -4.35
CA LYS A 48 7.09 -14.17 -5.30
C LYS A 48 8.37 -14.95 -4.96
N GLN A 49 8.65 -15.11 -3.68
CA GLN A 49 9.80 -15.84 -3.15
C GLN A 49 9.42 -17.27 -2.72
N MET A 50 8.12 -17.56 -2.67
CA MET A 50 7.59 -18.90 -2.42
C MET A 50 7.83 -19.83 -3.62
N PRO A 51 8.29 -21.08 -3.42
CA PRO A 51 8.40 -22.05 -4.50
C PRO A 51 7.04 -22.37 -5.14
N GLU A 52 7.02 -22.55 -6.47
CA GLU A 52 5.78 -22.85 -7.22
C GLU A 52 5.07 -24.12 -6.71
N SER A 53 5.84 -25.11 -6.26
CA SER A 53 5.32 -26.35 -5.67
C SER A 53 4.53 -26.13 -4.37
N GLU A 54 4.78 -25.05 -3.66
CA GLU A 54 4.14 -24.69 -2.39
C GLU A 54 3.02 -23.66 -2.58
N GLU A 55 3.15 -22.81 -3.60
CA GLU A 55 2.25 -21.69 -3.87
C GLU A 55 0.79 -22.12 -4.05
N GLU A 56 0.53 -23.19 -4.79
CA GLU A 56 -0.85 -23.67 -5.02
C GLU A 56 -1.52 -24.19 -3.73
N THR A 57 -0.75 -24.83 -2.85
CA THR A 57 -1.25 -25.26 -1.55
C THR A 57 -1.48 -24.06 -0.64
N PHE A 58 -0.55 -23.10 -0.64
CA PHE A 58 -0.65 -21.88 0.15
C PHE A 58 -1.89 -21.04 -0.23
N LYS A 59 -2.12 -20.81 -1.53
CA LYS A 59 -3.32 -20.08 -2.03
C LYS A 59 -4.62 -20.69 -1.53
N ARG A 60 -4.71 -22.03 -1.48
CA ARG A 60 -5.89 -22.75 -0.98
C ARG A 60 -6.08 -22.61 0.52
N SER A 61 -4.99 -22.43 1.27
CA SER A 61 -5.03 -22.18 2.72
C SER A 61 -5.46 -20.76 3.10
N MET A 62 -5.42 -19.80 2.15
CA MET A 62 -5.68 -18.39 2.47
C MET A 62 -7.12 -18.16 2.90
N ASP A 63 -7.27 -17.58 4.10
CA ASP A 63 -8.54 -17.13 4.64
C ASP A 63 -8.84 -15.67 4.25
N HIS A 64 -9.91 -15.11 4.83
CA HIS A 64 -10.28 -13.72 4.58
C HIS A 64 -9.24 -12.72 5.13
N ALA A 65 -8.64 -12.97 6.29
CA ALA A 65 -7.65 -12.08 6.89
C ALA A 65 -6.34 -12.07 6.07
N ASP A 66 -5.92 -13.23 5.56
CA ASP A 66 -4.78 -13.36 4.66
C ASP A 66 -4.96 -12.52 3.38
N ARG A 67 -6.11 -12.71 2.71
CA ARG A 67 -6.45 -11.96 1.48
C ARG A 67 -6.59 -10.47 1.74
N LYS A 68 -7.08 -10.09 2.91
CA LYS A 68 -7.20 -8.69 3.30
C LYS A 68 -5.83 -8.06 3.51
N LEU A 69 -4.90 -8.76 4.15
CA LEU A 69 -3.55 -8.26 4.37
C LEU A 69 -2.81 -8.04 3.03
N THR A 70 -2.88 -8.99 2.10
CA THR A 70 -2.27 -8.84 0.77
C THR A 70 -2.94 -7.72 -0.06
N TRP A 71 -4.26 -7.55 0.07
CA TRP A 71 -4.95 -6.40 -0.53
C TRP A 71 -4.50 -5.05 0.06
N ILE A 72 -4.26 -4.98 1.38
CA ILE A 72 -3.73 -3.78 2.02
C ILE A 72 -2.33 -3.46 1.50
N TRP A 73 -1.45 -4.45 1.35
CA TRP A 73 -0.12 -4.24 0.76
C TRP A 73 -0.20 -3.67 -0.65
N LEU A 74 -1.03 -4.25 -1.52
CA LEU A 74 -1.28 -3.72 -2.86
C LEU A 74 -1.78 -2.26 -2.81
N ARG A 75 -2.69 -1.97 -1.88
CA ARG A 75 -3.29 -0.64 -1.77
C ARG A 75 -2.28 0.39 -1.28
N LEU A 76 -1.45 0.04 -0.29
CA LEU A 76 -0.39 0.89 0.23
C LEU A 76 0.65 1.19 -0.84
N GLU A 77 1.12 0.18 -1.59
CA GLU A 77 2.07 0.36 -2.70
C GLU A 77 1.53 1.39 -3.72
N ARG A 78 0.28 1.23 -4.14
CA ARG A 78 -0.37 2.15 -5.09
C ARG A 78 -0.52 3.56 -4.53
N LEU A 79 -0.92 3.71 -3.26
CA LEU A 79 -1.09 5.02 -2.63
C LEU A 79 0.24 5.74 -2.46
N HIS A 80 1.30 5.03 -2.07
CA HIS A 80 2.65 5.58 -1.99
C HIS A 80 3.14 6.05 -3.36
N GLN A 81 2.92 5.27 -4.43
CA GLN A 81 3.27 5.70 -5.79
C GLN A 81 2.49 6.95 -6.22
N THR A 82 1.17 6.99 -5.97
CA THR A 82 0.34 8.15 -6.31
C THR A 82 0.77 9.40 -5.54
N ARG A 83 1.08 9.26 -4.24
CA ARG A 83 1.58 10.34 -3.40
C ARG A 83 2.92 10.87 -3.90
N ALA A 84 3.86 9.97 -4.23
CA ALA A 84 5.17 10.35 -4.77
C ALA A 84 5.01 11.13 -6.10
N ASN A 85 4.13 10.66 -6.99
CA ASN A 85 3.84 11.34 -8.25
C ASN A 85 3.24 12.74 -8.01
N ALA A 86 2.27 12.88 -7.10
CA ALA A 86 1.70 14.17 -6.74
C ALA A 86 2.76 15.13 -6.16
N GLY A 87 3.63 14.63 -5.29
CA GLY A 87 4.76 15.40 -4.76
C GLY A 87 5.74 15.84 -5.84
N HIS A 88 6.08 14.98 -6.80
CA HIS A 88 6.93 15.33 -7.93
C HIS A 88 6.34 16.42 -8.81
N VAL A 89 5.02 16.42 -9.03
CA VAL A 89 4.32 17.48 -9.78
C VAL A 89 4.48 18.82 -9.07
N LEU A 90 4.28 18.86 -7.75
CA LEU A 90 4.47 20.08 -6.95
C LEU A 90 5.93 20.56 -6.95
N MET A 91 6.90 19.63 -6.85
CA MET A 91 8.33 19.97 -6.83
C MET A 91 8.82 20.54 -8.16
N LYS A 92 8.41 19.96 -9.29
CA LYS A 92 8.79 20.46 -10.63
C LYS A 92 8.29 21.88 -10.89
N GLN A 93 7.23 22.32 -10.20
CA GLN A 93 6.75 23.69 -10.31
C GLN A 93 7.59 24.66 -9.50
N LYS A 94 7.93 24.31 -8.25
CA LYS A 94 8.78 25.13 -7.39
C LYS A 94 10.20 25.35 -7.93
N SER A 95 10.64 24.55 -8.91
CA SER A 95 11.94 24.70 -9.56
C SER A 95 11.91 25.45 -10.90
N ILE A 96 10.72 25.80 -11.41
CA ILE A 96 10.53 26.52 -12.68
C ILE A 96 10.20 28.01 -12.43
N ASP A 97 9.95 28.39 -11.18
CA ASP A 97 9.97 29.78 -10.69
C ASP A 97 11.38 30.14 -10.17
#